data_AF-A0A7J8ZY02-F1
#
_entry.id   AF-A0A7J8ZY02-F1
#
_cell.length_a   1.000
_cell.length_b   1.000
_cell.length_c   1.000
_cell.angle_alpha   90.00
_cell.angle_beta   90.00
_cell.angle_gamma   90.00
#
_symmetry.space_group_name_H-M   'P 1'
#
loop_
_entity.id
_entity.type
_entity.pdbx_description
1 polymer ?
#
loop_
_entity_poly.entity_id
_entity_poly.type
_entity_poly.pdbx_seq_one_letter_code
_entity_poly.pdbx_strand_id
1 'polypeptide(L)'
;MVVNTVLSMMAYDYPPEKLSVYLSDDGGSNLTFYAMLEAANFSKTWLPFCKKFQVESTSPEAYFRTASELVNVQEWLSVKILIDGRDTNAVDIEGNPLPTLVYLAREKRPQYHHHFKA
;
A
#
# COMPACT_ATOMS: atom_id res chain seq x y z
N MET A 1 3.41 -6.32 7.59
CA MET A 1 3.28 -5.15 8.49
C MET A 1 3.41 -3.81 7.76
N VAL A 2 4.57 -3.42 7.21
CA VAL A 2 4.74 -2.07 6.58
C VAL A 2 3.75 -1.82 5.44
N VAL A 3 3.65 -2.74 4.48
CA VAL A 3 2.73 -2.63 3.33
C VAL A 3 1.27 -2.52 3.80
N ASN A 4 0.86 -3.33 4.78
CA ASN A 4 -0.50 -3.29 5.34
C ASN A 4 -0.83 -1.92 5.93
N THR A 5 0.11 -1.34 6.70
CA THR A 5 -0.06 -0.01 7.26
C THR A 5 -0.13 1.07 6.17
N VAL A 6 0.75 1.03 5.16
CA VAL A 6 0.72 2.00 4.07
C VAL A 6 -0.59 1.94 3.29
N LEU A 7 -1.05 0.75 2.92
CA LEU A 7 -2.32 0.56 2.22
C LEU A 7 -3.50 1.03 3.07
N SER A 8 -3.47 0.76 4.39
CA SER A 8 -4.49 1.22 5.32
C SER A 8 -4.54 2.74 5.43
N MET A 9 -3.37 3.41 5.47
CA MET A 9 -3.28 4.87 5.45
C MET A 9 -3.75 5.47 4.13
N MET A 10 -3.39 4.86 2.99
CA MET A 10 -3.83 5.31 1.67
C MET A 10 -5.34 5.15 1.47
N ALA A 11 -5.97 4.15 2.09
CA ALA A 11 -7.41 3.94 2.06
C ALA A 11 -8.18 4.73 3.12
N TYR A 12 -7.53 5.69 3.80
CA TYR A 12 -8.21 6.57 4.74
C TYR A 12 -9.26 7.44 4.04
N ASP A 13 -10.40 7.70 4.69
CA ASP A 13 -11.49 8.49 4.11
C ASP A 13 -11.14 9.98 4.09
N TYR A 14 -10.36 10.36 3.07
CA TYR A 14 -9.90 11.71 2.84
C TYR A 14 -9.77 11.97 1.33
N PRO A 15 -9.96 13.22 0.86
CA PRO A 15 -9.75 13.53 -0.56
C PRO A 15 -8.35 13.12 -1.02
N PRO A 16 -8.23 12.30 -2.09
CA PRO A 16 -6.97 11.71 -2.51
C PRO A 16 -5.94 12.77 -2.94
N GLU A 17 -6.39 13.91 -3.45
CA GLU A 17 -5.53 15.03 -3.84
C GLU A 17 -4.91 15.75 -2.64
N LYS A 18 -5.44 15.53 -1.44
CA LYS A 18 -4.98 16.13 -0.18
C LYS A 18 -4.29 15.12 0.73
N LEU A 19 -4.30 13.84 0.37
CA LEU A 19 -3.64 12.77 1.11
C LEU A 19 -2.33 12.38 0.43
N SER A 20 -1.24 12.35 1.20
CA SER A 20 0.05 11.88 0.74
C SER A 20 0.71 11.05 1.84
N VAL A 21 1.22 9.87 1.46
CA VAL A 21 1.86 8.94 2.37
C VAL A 21 3.36 8.88 2.03
N TYR A 22 4.19 9.14 3.04
CA TYR A 22 5.64 9.13 2.91
C TYR A 22 6.21 7.96 3.71
N LEU A 23 6.98 7.08 3.06
CA LEU A 23 7.71 6.00 3.70
C LEU A 23 9.21 6.28 3.63
N SER A 24 9.83 6.52 4.79
CA SER A 24 11.27 6.64 4.95
C SER A 24 11.87 5.29 5.34
N ASP A 25 12.75 4.75 4.51
CA ASP A 25 13.47 3.50 4.71
C ASP A 25 14.96 3.77 4.93
N ASP A 26 15.41 3.65 6.18
CA ASP A 26 16.83 3.77 6.53
C ASP A 26 17.65 2.56 6.08
N GLY A 27 17.02 1.40 5.86
CA GLY A 27 17.69 0.22 5.37
C GLY A 27 18.01 0.30 3.88
N GLY A 28 17.22 1.05 3.12
CA GLY A 28 17.36 1.18 1.66
C GLY A 28 17.36 -0.17 0.96
N SER A 29 16.59 -1.13 1.46
CA SER A 29 16.60 -2.50 0.95
C SER A 29 15.80 -2.60 -0.34
N ASN A 30 16.35 -3.26 -1.35
CA ASN A 30 15.64 -3.57 -2.60
C ASN A 30 14.33 -4.33 -2.33
N LEU A 31 14.29 -5.19 -1.32
CA LEU A 31 13.08 -5.94 -0.97
C LEU A 31 11.96 -4.99 -0.53
N THR A 32 12.28 -4.00 0.31
CA THR A 32 11.30 -2.99 0.75
C THR A 32 10.82 -2.16 -0.43
N PHE A 33 11.74 -1.72 -1.30
CA PHE A 33 11.39 -0.96 -2.50
C PHE A 33 10.41 -1.72 -3.40
N TYR A 34 10.71 -2.97 -3.76
CA TYR A 34 9.82 -3.77 -4.60
C TYR A 34 8.50 -4.11 -3.90
N ALA A 35 8.52 -4.38 -2.60
CA ALA A 35 7.28 -4.58 -1.84
C ALA A 35 6.37 -3.33 -1.88
N MET A 36 6.95 -2.14 -1.84
CA MET A 36 6.22 -0.88 -1.96
C MET A 36 5.74 -0.59 -3.38
N LEU A 37 6.53 -0.95 -4.39
CA LEU A 37 6.11 -0.87 -5.79
C LEU A 37 4.87 -1.74 -6.03
N GLU A 38 4.87 -2.97 -5.51
CA GLU A 38 3.71 -3.86 -5.62
C GLU A 38 2.53 -3.38 -4.78
N ALA A 39 2.79 -2.79 -3.61
CA ALA A 39 1.74 -2.15 -2.82
C ALA A 39 1.07 -1.01 -3.60
N ALA A 40 1.84 -0.18 -4.31
CA ALA A 40 1.31 0.89 -5.14
C ALA A 40 0.40 0.34 -6.25
N ASN A 41 0.81 -0.74 -6.92
CA ASN A 41 -0.02 -1.41 -7.93
C ASN A 41 -1.30 -1.99 -7.33
N PHE A 42 -1.20 -2.71 -6.21
CA PHE A 42 -2.35 -3.30 -5.52
C PHE A 42 -3.34 -2.25 -5.02
N SER A 43 -2.85 -1.06 -4.64
CA SER A 43 -3.69 0.04 -4.16
C SER A 43 -4.76 0.47 -5.17
N LYS A 44 -4.49 0.36 -6.47
CA LYS A 44 -5.43 0.67 -7.57
C LYS A 44 -6.73 -0.13 -7.49
N THR A 45 -6.67 -1.33 -6.94
CA THR A 45 -7.84 -2.22 -6.78
C THR A 45 -8.37 -2.17 -5.34
N TRP A 46 -7.46 -2.10 -4.36
CA TRP A 46 -7.82 -2.18 -2.95
C TRP A 46 -8.55 -0.93 -2.42
N LEU A 47 -8.10 0.28 -2.79
CA LEU A 47 -8.70 1.53 -2.32
C LEU A 47 -10.17 1.70 -2.76
N PRO A 48 -10.52 1.53 -4.06
CA PRO A 48 -11.92 1.62 -4.47
C PRO A 48 -12.76 0.51 -3.83
N PHE A 49 -12.21 -0.70 -3.63
CA PHE A 49 -12.88 -1.76 -2.88
C PHE A 49 -13.21 -1.33 -1.44
N CYS A 50 -12.23 -0.80 -0.69
CA CYS A 50 -12.47 -0.32 0.68
C CYS A 50 -13.55 0.75 0.73
N LYS A 51 -13.51 1.72 -0.20
CA LYS A 51 -14.47 2.82 -0.26
C LYS A 51 -15.88 2.34 -0.62
N LYS A 52 -16.00 1.47 -1.63
CA LYS A 52 -17.27 0.96 -2.14
C LYS A 52 -18.01 0.11 -1.12
N PHE A 53 -17.29 -0.71 -0.37
CA PHE A 53 -17.87 -1.64 0.61
C PHE A 53 -17.80 -1.12 2.05
N GLN A 54 -17.33 0.11 2.27
CA GLN A 54 -17.16 0.73 3.60
C GLN A 54 -16.46 -0.21 4.58
N VAL A 55 -15.33 -0.78 4.14
CA VAL A 55 -14.61 -1.79 4.90
C VAL A 55 -14.09 -1.20 6.21
N GLU A 56 -14.45 -1.80 7.35
CA GLU A 56 -14.05 -1.32 8.68
C GLU A 56 -12.52 -1.37 8.89
N SER A 57 -11.86 -2.41 8.39
CA SER A 57 -10.41 -2.56 8.45
C SER A 57 -9.76 -2.38 7.08
N THR A 58 -9.20 -1.21 6.83
CA THR A 58 -8.53 -0.90 5.55
C THR A 58 -7.16 -1.58 5.38
N SER A 59 -6.68 -2.25 6.43
CA SER A 59 -5.50 -3.12 6.37
C SER A 59 -5.88 -4.47 5.73
N PRO A 60 -5.30 -4.84 4.58
CA PRO A 60 -5.67 -6.08 3.89
C PRO A 60 -5.51 -7.33 4.77
N GLU A 61 -4.39 -7.44 5.50
CA GLU A 61 -4.14 -8.58 6.38
C GLU A 61 -5.19 -8.69 7.49
N ALA A 62 -5.60 -7.57 8.08
CA ALA A 62 -6.62 -7.57 9.13
C ALA A 62 -8.00 -7.91 8.55
N TYR A 63 -8.36 -7.33 7.40
CA TYR A 63 -9.60 -7.64 6.70
C TYR A 63 -9.71 -9.13 6.37
N PHE A 64 -8.69 -9.71 5.71
CA PHE A 64 -8.74 -11.12 5.31
C PHE A 64 -8.69 -12.08 6.49
N ARG A 65 -8.05 -11.70 7.61
CA ARG A 65 -8.10 -12.50 8.83
C ARG A 65 -9.52 -12.59 9.36
N THR A 66 -10.21 -11.46 9.53
CA THR A 66 -11.61 -11.44 9.99
C THR A 66 -12.54 -12.08 8.98
N ALA A 67 -12.35 -11.84 7.67
CA ALA A 67 -13.14 -12.50 6.64
C ALA A 67 -12.97 -14.02 6.69
N SER A 68 -11.75 -14.53 6.89
CA SER A 68 -11.50 -15.97 7.01
C SER A 68 -12.15 -16.60 8.25
N GLU A 69 -12.39 -15.83 9.31
CA GLU A 69 -13.13 -16.28 10.49
C GLU A 69 -14.65 -16.34 10.23
N LEU A 70 -15.16 -15.52 9.29
CA LEU A 70 -16.58 -15.40 8.96
C LEU A 70 -17.05 -16.33 7.83
N VAL A 71 -16.14 -16.85 6.99
CA VAL A 71 -16.45 -17.77 5.88
C VAL A 71 -15.46 -18.92 5.82
N ASN A 72 -15.92 -20.15 5.53
CA ASN A 72 -15.05 -21.32 5.32
C ASN A 72 -14.40 -21.23 3.92
N VAL A 73 -13.17 -20.68 3.84
CA VAL A 73 -12.61 -20.13 2.60
C VAL A 73 -11.82 -21.16 1.78
N GLN A 74 -12.50 -21.87 0.87
CA GLN A 74 -11.83 -22.47 -0.31
C GLN A 74 -11.92 -21.54 -1.54
N GLU A 75 -12.84 -20.57 -1.55
CA GLU A 75 -13.24 -19.84 -2.75
C GLU A 75 -12.55 -18.48 -2.95
N TRP A 76 -12.12 -17.79 -1.88
CA TRP A 76 -11.52 -16.44 -1.97
C TRP A 76 -10.01 -16.40 -2.23
N LEU A 77 -9.32 -17.53 -2.17
CA LEU A 77 -7.88 -17.62 -2.44
C LEU A 77 -7.51 -17.34 -3.92
N SER A 78 -8.51 -17.21 -4.79
CA SER A 78 -8.34 -17.10 -6.24
C SER A 78 -8.13 -15.67 -6.75
N VAL A 79 -8.05 -14.66 -5.89
CA VAL A 79 -7.57 -13.32 -6.29
C VAL A 79 -6.06 -13.39 -6.51
N LYS A 80 -5.66 -14.03 -7.61
CA LYS A 80 -4.31 -13.90 -8.17
C LYS A 80 -4.15 -12.44 -8.59
N ILE A 81 -3.39 -11.69 -7.80
CA ILE A 81 -2.97 -10.33 -8.12
C ILE A 81 -2.08 -10.42 -9.36
N LEU A 82 -2.68 -10.24 -10.54
CA LEU A 82 -1.97 -10.13 -11.80
C LEU A 82 -1.48 -8.68 -11.93
N ILE A 83 -0.17 -8.50 -11.84
CA ILE A 83 0.50 -7.21 -11.89
C ILE A 83 0.78 -6.88 -13.36
N ASP A 84 0.19 -5.78 -13.86
CA ASP A 84 0.68 -5.13 -15.07
C ASP A 84 1.20 -3.74 -14.70
N GLY A 85 2.52 -3.59 -14.77
CA GLY A 85 3.24 -2.39 -14.42
C GLY A 85 3.51 -1.57 -15.67
N ARG A 86 2.65 -0.56 -15.90
CA ARG A 86 2.95 0.72 -16.56
C ARG A 86 1.66 1.51 -16.69
N ASP A 87 1.39 2.38 -15.73
CA ASP A 87 0.48 3.50 -15.99
C ASP A 87 1.06 4.78 -15.40
N THR A 88 1.18 5.78 -16.26
CA THR A 88 1.78 7.09 -15.98
C THR A 88 0.77 8.09 -15.40
N ASN A 89 -0.50 7.70 -15.29
CA ASN A 89 -1.51 8.41 -14.50
C ASN A 89 -1.85 7.56 -13.27
N ALA A 90 -1.57 8.07 -12.06
CA ALA A 90 -1.86 7.36 -10.81
C ALA A 90 -3.37 7.42 -10.51
N VAL A 91 -4.14 6.67 -11.29
CA VAL A 91 -5.58 6.46 -11.11
C VAL A 91 -5.87 5.02 -10.70
N ASP A 92 -6.99 4.83 -10.02
CA ASP A 92 -7.53 3.52 -9.68
C ASP A 92 -8.19 2.85 -10.90
N ILE A 93 -8.69 1.63 -10.73
CA ILE A 93 -9.37 0.88 -11.79
C ILE A 93 -10.70 1.51 -12.24
N GLU A 94 -11.24 2.46 -11.48
CA GLU A 94 -12.46 3.22 -11.80
C GLU A 94 -12.14 4.58 -12.45
N GLY A 95 -10.84 4.91 -12.62
CA GLY A 95 -10.36 6.17 -13.19
C GLY A 95 -10.28 7.33 -12.19
N ASN A 96 -10.48 7.10 -10.90
CA ASN A 96 -10.35 8.14 -9.87
C ASN A 96 -8.87 8.35 -9.48
N PRO A 97 -8.47 9.57 -9.07
CA PRO A 97 -7.12 9.84 -8.60
C PRO A 97 -6.79 9.06 -7.32
N LEU A 98 -5.57 8.54 -7.25
CA LEU A 98 -5.04 7.88 -6.05
C LEU A 98 -4.26 8.86 -5.17
N PRO A 99 -4.22 8.64 -3.84
CA PRO A 99 -3.30 9.33 -2.95
C PRO A 99 -1.84 9.14 -3.37
N THR A 100 -1.03 10.17 -3.17
CA THR A 100 0.39 10.08 -3.52
C THR A 100 1.13 9.21 -2.51
N LEU A 101 1.89 8.22 -2.99
CA LEU A 101 2.80 7.42 -2.19
C LEU A 101 4.24 7.74 -2.58
N VAL A 102 5.05 8.17 -1.60
CA VAL A 102 6.46 8.53 -1.79
C VAL A 102 7.35 7.61 -0.97
N TYR A 103 8.20 6.83 -1.64
CA TYR A 103 9.26 6.05 -1.01
C TYR A 103 10.57 6.85 -0.99
N LEU A 104 11.19 6.95 0.17
CA LEU A 104 12.44 7.67 0.40
C LEU A 104 13.45 6.76 1.09
N ALA A 105 14.63 6.61 0.50
CA ALA A 105 15.77 5.98 1.14
C ALA A 105 16.94 6.95 1.13
N ARG A 106 17.56 7.17 2.29
CA ARG A 106 18.68 8.10 2.41
C ARG A 106 19.97 7.45 1.91
N GLU A 107 20.78 8.21 1.18
CA GLU A 107 22.16 7.83 0.89
C GLU A 107 22.93 7.71 2.21
N LYS A 108 23.62 6.58 2.41
CA LYS A 108 24.48 6.35 3.57
C LYS A 108 25.93 6.18 3.13
N ARG A 109 26.82 6.90 3.82
CA ARG A 109 28.27 6.84 3.60
C ARG A 109 28.96 6.28 4.84
N PRO A 110 29.92 5.35 4.71
CA PRO A 110 30.61 4.76 5.85
C PRO A 110 31.33 5.77 6.76
N GLN A 111 31.84 6.87 6.19
CA GLN A 111 32.63 7.88 6.91
C GLN A 111 31.79 8.91 7.67
N TYR A 112 30.46 8.83 7.57
CA TYR A 112 29.55 9.82 8.18
C TYR A 112 28.66 9.12 9.20
N HIS A 113 28.50 9.74 10.37
CA HIS A 113 27.57 9.26 11.38
C HIS A 113 26.12 9.51 10.94
N HIS A 114 25.25 8.53 11.14
CA HIS A 114 23.84 8.60 10.74
C HIS A 114 22.94 8.50 11.97
N HIS A 115 21.94 9.39 12.06
CA HIS A 115 20.86 9.26 13.04
C HIS A 115 19.74 8.43 12.43
N PHE A 116 19.40 7.31 13.08
CA PHE A 116 18.44 6.36 12.54
C PHE A 116 17.01 6.90 12.61
N LYS A 117 16.59 7.58 13.68
CA LYS A 117 15.32 8.33 13.76
C LYS A 117 15.51 9.46 14.78
N ALA A 118 15.49 10.71 14.33
CA ALA A 118 15.62 11.91 15.16
C ALA A 118 14.38 12.80 14.96
#